data_AF-A0A4Z0NE16-F1
#
_entry.id   AF-A0A4Z0NE16-F1
#
_cell.length_a   1.000
_cell.length_b   1.000
_cell.length_c   1.000
_cell.angle_alpha   90.00
_cell.angle_beta   90.00
_cell.angle_gamma   90.00
#
_symmetry.space_group_name_H-M   'P 1'
#
loop_
_entity.id
_entity.type
_entity.pdbx_description
1 polymer ?
#
loop_
_entity_poly.entity_id
_entity_poly.type
_entity_poly.pdbx_seq_one_letter_code
_entity_poly.pdbx_strand_id
1 'polypeptide(L)'
;MSAHAIATKIRDEVRAFRRRERFCDQAAYLESKDAHCQRINGLVDDLMRAIGTPAPLSMRPGPRFLGRRSIQVVMRDAPMAKRA
;
A
#
# COMPACT_ATOMS: atom_id res chain seq x y z
N MET A 1 -10.49 8.61 13.53
CA MET A 1 -11.19 8.49 12.23
C MET A 1 -11.87 7.13 12.16
N SER A 2 -13.07 7.03 11.58
CA SER A 2 -13.71 5.72 11.35
C SER A 2 -13.05 5.01 10.16
N ALA A 3 -13.12 3.67 10.12
CA ALA A 3 -12.62 2.88 9.00
C ALA A 3 -13.22 3.32 7.65
N HIS A 4 -14.51 3.68 7.65
CA HIS A 4 -15.19 4.19 6.47
C HIS A 4 -14.60 5.51 5.97
N ALA A 5 -14.24 6.43 6.87
CA ALA A 5 -13.60 7.69 6.51
C ALA A 5 -12.21 7.47 5.87
N ILE A 6 -11.45 6.48 6.35
CA ILE A 6 -10.13 6.13 5.80
C ILE A 6 -10.30 5.48 4.41
N ALA A 7 -11.26 4.58 4.24
CA ALA A 7 -11.57 3.98 2.94
C ALA A 7 -11.97 5.03 1.89
N THR A 8 -12.76 6.04 2.28
CA THR A 8 -13.10 7.17 1.41
C THR A 8 -11.85 7.96 1.01
N LYS A 9 -10.96 8.26 1.96
CA LYS A 9 -9.68 8.95 1.66
C LYS A 9 -8.80 8.17 0.68
N ILE A 10 -8.72 6.84 0.81
CA ILE A 10 -7.99 6.00 -0.16
C ILE A 10 -8.59 6.17 -1.55
N ARG A 11 -9.93 6.15 -1.66
CA ARG A 11 -10.64 6.33 -2.93
C ARG A 11 -10.38 7.70 -3.56
N ASP A 12 -10.37 8.74 -2.74
CA ASP A 12 -10.13 10.11 -3.19
C ASP A 12 -8.69 10.30 -3.67
N GLU A 13 -7.72 9.74 -2.95
CA GLU A 13 -6.30 9.77 -3.32
C GLU A 13 -6.06 9.06 -4.66
N VAL A 14 -6.68 7.89 -4.88
CA VAL A 14 -6.62 7.17 -6.18
C VAL A 14 -7.25 8.00 -7.31
N ARG A 15 -8.40 8.63 -7.06
CA ARG A 15 -9.06 9.51 -8.04
C ARG A 15 -8.26 10.77 -8.35
N ALA A 16 -7.57 11.33 -7.36
CA ALA A 16 -6.72 12.50 -7.52
C ALA A 16 -5.47 12.16 -8.34
N PHE A 17 -4.82 11.03 -8.04
CA PHE A 17 -3.65 10.56 -8.76
C PHE A 17 -3.97 10.29 -10.24
N ARG A 18 -5.03 9.51 -10.53
CA ARG A 18 -5.49 9.24 -11.91
C ARG A 18 -5.83 10.51 -12.71
N ARG A 19 -6.26 11.58 -12.06
CA ARG A 19 -6.54 12.87 -12.72
C ARG A 19 -5.25 13.61 -13.07
N ARG A 20 -4.21 13.53 -12.23
CA ARG A 20 -2.90 14.14 -12.46
C ARG A 20 -2.09 13.43 -13.55
N GLU A 21 -2.20 12.11 -13.64
CA GLU A 21 -1.41 11.28 -14.58
C GLU A 21 -1.72 11.51 -16.07
N ARG A 22 -2.80 12.22 -16.44
CA ARG A 22 -3.23 12.35 -17.84
C ARG A 22 -2.27 13.16 -18.74
N PHE A 23 -1.30 13.89 -18.19
CA PHE A 23 -0.46 14.83 -18.96
C PHE A 23 1.02 14.93 -18.51
N CYS A 24 1.57 13.90 -17.83
CA CYS A 24 2.94 13.98 -17.29
C CYS A 24 3.99 13.20 -18.11
N ASP A 25 5.21 13.74 -18.09
CA ASP A 25 6.43 13.06 -18.54
C ASP A 25 6.71 11.79 -17.72
N GLN A 26 7.34 10.79 -18.34
CA GLN A 26 7.51 9.44 -17.81
C GLN A 26 8.39 9.39 -16.56
N ALA A 27 9.42 10.23 -16.45
CA ALA A 27 10.26 10.30 -15.25
C ALA A 27 9.49 10.90 -14.05
N ALA A 28 8.82 12.03 -14.28
CA ALA A 28 7.97 12.67 -13.27
C ALA A 28 6.81 11.76 -12.82
N TYR A 29 6.29 10.95 -13.73
CA TYR A 29 5.28 9.93 -13.44
C TYR A 29 5.76 8.91 -12.40
N LEU A 30 6.94 8.32 -12.60
CA LEU A 30 7.46 7.27 -11.72
C LEU A 30 7.71 7.80 -10.29
N GLU A 31 8.32 8.97 -10.16
CA GLU A 31 8.52 9.60 -8.84
C GLU A 31 7.18 9.93 -8.16
N SER A 32 6.22 10.46 -8.93
CA SER A 32 4.88 10.76 -8.40
C SER A 32 4.13 9.50 -7.96
N LYS A 33 4.36 8.38 -8.65
CA LYS A 33 3.77 7.07 -8.36
C LYS A 33 4.33 6.48 -7.08
N ASP A 34 5.63 6.55 -6.86
CA ASP A 34 6.25 6.07 -5.62
C ASP A 34 5.73 6.86 -4.41
N ALA A 35 5.65 8.18 -4.53
CA ALA A 35 5.07 9.04 -3.50
C ALA A 35 3.57 8.73 -3.25
N HIS A 36 2.81 8.43 -4.31
CA HIS A 36 1.41 8.00 -4.19
C HIS A 36 1.28 6.64 -3.48
N CYS A 37 2.10 5.67 -3.83
CA CYS A 37 2.12 4.35 -3.20
C CYS A 37 2.45 4.44 -1.70
N GLN A 38 3.40 5.30 -1.31
CA GLN A 38 3.71 5.53 0.11
C GLN A 38 2.50 6.11 0.87
N ARG A 39 1.80 7.09 0.28
CA ARG A 39 0.58 7.68 0.89
C ARG A 39 -0.55 6.66 1.04
N ILE A 40 -0.79 5.85 0.01
CA ILE A 40 -1.79 4.78 0.03
C ILE A 40 -1.45 3.75 1.13
N ASN A 41 -0.19 3.32 1.22
CA ASN A 41 0.25 2.35 2.23
C ASN A 41 0.02 2.87 3.66
N GLY A 42 0.28 4.16 3.93
CA GLY A 42 -0.04 4.77 5.22
C GLY A 42 -1.54 4.73 5.54
N LEU A 43 -2.39 5.07 4.58
CA LEU A 43 -3.85 5.02 4.76
C LEU A 43 -4.36 3.58 4.95
N VAL A 44 -3.75 2.60 4.27
CA VAL A 44 -4.08 1.18 4.45
C VAL A 44 -3.67 0.73 5.86
N ASP A 45 -2.49 1.09 6.35
CA ASP A 45 -2.06 0.78 7.72
C ASP A 45 -3.05 1.38 8.76
N ASP A 46 -3.49 2.61 8.57
CA ASP A 46 -4.50 3.26 9.42
C ASP A 46 -5.85 2.54 9.34
N LEU A 47 -6.26 2.09 8.14
CA LEU A 47 -7.48 1.31 7.95
C LEU A 47 -7.40 -0.02 8.68
N MET A 48 -6.29 -0.75 8.55
CA MET A 48 -6.06 -2.02 9.23
C MET A 48 -6.14 -1.88 10.75
N ARG A 49 -5.59 -0.79 11.31
CA ARG A 49 -5.73 -0.46 12.74
C ARG A 49 -7.19 -0.16 13.11
N ALA A 50 -7.89 0.62 12.29
CA ALA A 50 -9.27 1.03 12.55
C ALA A 50 -10.29 -0.12 12.49
N ILE A 51 -10.07 -1.13 11.63
CA ILE A 51 -10.91 -2.34 11.56
C ILE A 51 -10.46 -3.43 12.54
N GLY A 52 -9.45 -3.16 13.37
CA GLY A 52 -8.93 -4.11 14.36
C GLY A 52 -8.23 -5.31 13.73
N THR A 53 -7.61 -5.17 12.55
CA THR A 53 -6.88 -6.29 11.96
C THR A 53 -5.74 -6.69 12.89
N PRO A 54 -5.67 -7.96 13.33
CA PRO A 54 -4.58 -8.44 14.15
C PRO A 54 -3.25 -8.19 13.44
N ALA A 55 -2.25 -7.67 14.17
CA ALA A 55 -0.88 -7.57 13.67
C ALA A 55 -0.42 -8.85 12.95
N PRO A 56 -0.67 -10.09 13.40
CA PRO A 56 -0.25 -11.28 12.64
C PRO A 56 -0.82 -11.42 11.21
N LEU A 57 -1.92 -10.73 10.88
CA LEU A 57 -2.56 -10.75 9.55
C LEU A 57 -2.19 -9.54 8.67
N SER A 58 -1.30 -8.67 9.13
CA SER A 58 -0.85 -7.52 8.34
C SER A 58 0.21 -7.93 7.30
N MET A 59 0.12 -7.36 6.10
CA MET A 59 1.07 -7.59 5.01
C MET A 59 2.35 -6.75 5.11
N ARG A 60 2.49 -5.95 6.17
CA ARG A 60 3.70 -5.17 6.40
C ARG A 60 4.92 -6.09 6.61
N PRO A 61 6.09 -5.76 6.05
CA PRO A 61 7.30 -6.56 6.23
C PRO A 61 7.72 -6.65 7.70
N GLY A 62 8.23 -7.81 8.10
CA GLY A 62 8.71 -8.07 9.45
C GLY A 62 8.31 -9.43 10.01
N PRO A 63 8.82 -9.77 11.21
CA PRO A 63 8.49 -11.01 11.90
C PRO A 63 7.08 -10.95 12.50
N ARG A 64 6.38 -12.09 12.46
CA ARG A 64 5.05 -12.31 13.03
C ARG A 64 5.04 -13.63 13.78
N PHE A 65 4.26 -13.70 14.86
CA PHE A 65 4.00 -14.94 15.60
C PHE A 65 2.52 -15.30 15.53
N LEU A 66 2.24 -16.53 15.11
CA LEU A 66 0.89 -17.12 15.00
C LEU A 66 0.87 -18.41 15.85
N GLY A 67 0.44 -18.27 17.09
CA GLY A 67 0.56 -19.34 18.09
C GLY A 67 2.03 -19.71 18.31
N ARG A 68 2.41 -20.94 17.93
CA ARG A 68 3.79 -21.45 17.99
C ARG A 68 4.61 -21.23 16.71
N ARG A 69 4.03 -20.63 15.67
CA ARG A 69 4.69 -20.45 14.36
C ARG A 69 5.25 -19.03 14.23
N SER A 70 6.50 -18.92 13.79
CA SER A 70 7.09 -17.65 13.35
C SER A 70 6.99 -17.53 11.83
N ILE A 71 6.47 -16.40 11.34
CA ILE A 71 6.37 -16.09 9.90
C ILE A 71 7.12 -14.78 9.67
N GLN A 72 7.95 -14.73 8.62
CA GLN A 72 8.60 -13.50 8.18
C GLN A 72 7.97 -13.02 6.87
N VAL A 73 7.36 -11.84 6.91
CA VAL A 73 6.87 -11.18 5.70
C VAL A 73 8.02 -10.38 5.12
N VAL A 74 8.41 -10.67 3.88
CA VAL A 74 9.46 -9.95 3.16
C VAL A 74 8.88 -9.34 1.89
N MET A 75 9.30 -8.12 1.54
CA MET A 75 9.08 -7.61 0.20
C MET A 75 10.01 -8.38 -0.73
N ARG A 76 9.44 -9.03 -1.75
CA ARG A 76 10.22 -9.59 -2.85
C ARG A 76 10.07 -8.65 -4.03
N ASP A 77 11.18 -8.22 -4.60
CA ASP A 77 11.17 -7.60 -5.90
C ASP A 77 10.61 -8.61 -6.89
N ALA A 78 9.60 -8.21 -7.66
CA ALA A 78 9.07 -9.06 -8.71
C ALA A 78 10.21 -9.35 -9.70
N PRO A 79 10.49 -10.62 -10.04
CA PRO A 79 11.45 -10.90 -11.10
C PRO A 79 10.96 -10.20 -12.37
N MET A 80 11.84 -9.42 -13.02
CA MET A 80 11.54 -8.80 -14.31
C MET A 80 10.90 -9.84 -15.22
N ALA A 81 9.66 -9.58 -15.66
CA ALA A 81 9.03 -10.40 -16.68
C ALA A 81 9.97 -10.38 -17.89
N LYS A 82 10.55 -11.55 -18.24
CA LYS A 82 11.30 -11.70 -19.48
C LYS A 82 10.34 -11.28 -20.59
N ARG A 83 10.64 -10.17 -21.27
CA ARG A 83 9.94 -9.78 -22.49
C ARG A 83 10.08 -10.95 -23.47
N ALA A 84 8.96 -11.57 -23.81
CA ALA A 84 8.85 -12.52 -24.92
C ALA A 84 8.84 -11.74 -26.24
#